data_AF-A0A5C6D3I4-F1
#
_entry.id   AF-A0A5C6D3I4-F1
#
_cell.length_a   1.000
_cell.length_b   1.000
_cell.length_c   1.000
_cell.angle_alpha   90.00
_cell.angle_beta   90.00
_cell.angle_gamma   90.00
#
_symmetry.space_group_name_H-M   'P 1'
#
loop_
_entity.id
_entity.type
_entity.pdbx_description
1 polymer ?
#
loop_
_entity_poly.entity_id
_entity_poly.type
_entity_poly.pdbx_seq_one_letter_code
_entity_poly.pdbx_strand_id
1 'polypeptide(L)'
;MSEKPETPNVFDPFGMMKNMRDSNMENWAKAMTEFVNSDSFAAAQAESLNAMLATSTPFRKLLEETLSKSMQALKLPTTDDFVRLAERLTNIEMRLDDMDAKLDQCLESQH
;
A
#
# COMPACT_ATOMS: atom_id res chain seq x y z
N MET A 1 43.43 -1.06 6.29
CA MET A 1 44.53 -0.17 6.69
C MET A 1 44.31 0.17 8.15
N SER A 2 45.23 -0.21 9.04
CA SER A 2 45.14 0.10 10.48
C SER A 2 45.36 1.59 10.70
N GLU A 3 44.35 2.31 11.18
CA GLU A 3 44.58 3.62 11.78
C GLU A 3 45.26 3.41 13.14
N LYS A 4 46.47 3.95 13.28
CA LYS A 4 47.18 4.02 14.57
C LYS A 4 46.41 4.97 15.50
N PRO A 5 46.35 4.71 16.81
CA PRO A 5 45.79 5.66 17.75
C PRO A 5 46.68 6.91 17.73
N GLU A 6 46.19 8.01 17.16
CA GLU A 6 46.87 9.30 17.25
C GLU A 6 46.92 9.68 18.74
N THR A 7 48.13 9.67 19.29
CA THR A 7 48.39 10.16 20.64
C THR A 7 47.92 11.62 20.73
N PRO A 8 47.06 12.00 21.69
CA PRO A 8 46.57 13.36 21.81
C PRO A 8 47.74 14.34 21.94
N ASN A 9 47.95 15.18 20.93
CA ASN A 9 48.98 16.22 20.97
C ASN A 9 48.50 17.35 21.89
N VAL A 10 49.03 17.37 23.12
CA VAL A 10 48.66 18.29 24.20
C VAL A 10 48.91 19.77 23.88
N PHE A 11 49.58 20.07 22.77
CA PHE A 11 49.89 21.42 22.30
C PHE A 11 49.10 21.86 21.05
N ASP A 12 48.11 21.08 20.59
CA ASP A 12 47.22 21.48 19.49
C ASP A 12 45.77 21.73 19.98
N PRO A 13 45.44 22.98 20.37
CA PRO A 13 44.10 23.34 20.86
C PRO A 13 43.02 23.21 19.77
N PHE A 14 43.39 23.27 18.48
CA PHE A 14 42.45 23.09 17.37
C PHE A 14 42.15 21.61 17.12
N GLY A 15 43.13 20.73 17.30
CA GLY A 15 42.94 19.28 17.26
C GLY A 15 41.97 18.78 18.34
N MET A 16 42.08 19.28 19.57
CA MET A 16 41.14 18.93 20.65
C MET A 16 39.71 19.42 20.37
N MET A 17 39.55 20.64 19.85
CA MET A 17 38.25 21.19 19.45
C MET A 17 37.63 20.42 18.28
N LYS A 18 38.45 20.05 17.28
CA LYS A 18 38.04 19.22 16.15
C LYS A 18 37.53 17.86 16.61
N ASN A 19 38.27 17.18 17.48
CA ASN A 19 37.85 15.87 18.00
C ASN A 19 36.55 15.96 18.80
N MET A 20 36.36 17.02 19.60
CA MET A 20 35.12 17.25 20.33
C MET A 20 33.92 17.48 19.38
N ARG A 21 34.12 18.28 18.32
CA ARG A 21 33.11 18.49 17.28
C ARG A 21 32.78 17.21 16.54
N ASP A 22 33.80 16.47 16.12
CA ASP A 22 33.64 15.25 15.33
C ASP A 22 32.91 14.17 16.16
N SER A 23 33.26 14.02 17.44
CA SER A 23 32.56 13.13 18.38
C SER A 23 31.10 13.54 18.60
N ASN A 24 30.83 14.85 18.73
CA ASN A 24 29.45 15.35 18.86
C ASN A 24 28.64 15.06 17.59
N MET A 25 29.22 15.32 16.41
CA MET A 25 28.55 15.09 15.13
C MET A 25 28.27 13.60 14.90
N GLU A 26 29.17 12.71 15.30
CA GLU A 26 28.96 11.26 15.25
C GLU A 26 27.80 10.84 16.16
N ASN A 27 27.74 11.36 17.39
CA ASN A 27 26.63 11.09 18.30
C ASN A 27 25.28 11.57 17.75
N TRP A 28 25.24 12.77 17.16
CA TRP A 28 24.04 13.28 16.48
C TRP A 28 23.66 12.44 15.28
N ALA A 29 24.61 12.04 14.44
CA ALA A 29 24.36 11.18 13.29
C ALA A 29 23.81 9.82 13.71
N LYS A 30 24.35 9.23 14.79
CA LYS A 30 23.85 7.97 15.34
C LYS A 30 22.44 8.10 15.89
N ALA A 31 22.16 9.12 16.69
CA ALA A 31 20.83 9.39 17.22
C ALA A 31 19.79 9.59 16.11
N MET A 32 20.17 10.30 15.03
CA MET A 32 19.27 10.51 13.90
C MET A 32 19.06 9.25 13.08
N THR A 33 20.09 8.40 12.96
CA THR A 33 20.00 7.08 12.32
C THR A 33 19.04 6.17 13.10
N GLU A 34 19.14 6.14 14.43
CA GLU A 34 18.22 5.40 15.30
C GLU A 34 16.79 5.96 15.19
N PHE A 35 16.64 7.28 15.09
CA PHE A 35 15.33 7.92 14.91
C PHE A 35 14.66 7.53 13.58
N VAL A 36 15.36 7.62 12.44
CA VAL A 36 14.75 7.25 11.14
C VAL A 36 14.50 5.74 11.00
N ASN A 37 15.25 4.92 11.72
CA ASN A 37 15.04 3.47 11.80
C ASN A 37 13.98 3.08 12.84
N SER A 38 13.43 4.03 13.59
CA SER A 38 12.41 3.74 14.59
C SER A 38 11.07 3.39 13.96
N ASP A 39 10.34 2.48 14.61
CA ASP A 39 9.00 2.07 14.17
C ASP A 39 8.02 3.25 14.17
N SER A 40 8.19 4.21 15.07
CA SER A 40 7.33 5.40 15.14
C SER A 40 7.54 6.35 13.96
N PHE A 41 8.78 6.53 13.49
CA PHE A 41 9.06 7.29 12.26
C PHE A 41 8.45 6.60 11.03
N ALA A 42 8.65 5.28 10.92
CA ALA A 42 8.06 4.50 9.84
C ALA A 42 6.53 4.57 9.85
N ALA A 43 5.90 4.46 11.02
CA ALA A 43 4.45 4.59 11.19
C ALA A 43 3.94 5.98 10.81
N ALA A 44 4.60 7.04 11.28
CA ALA A 44 4.21 8.42 10.95
C ALA A 44 4.34 8.70 9.45
N GLN A 45 5.40 8.18 8.81
CA GLN A 45 5.58 8.32 7.37
C GLN A 45 4.51 7.54 6.58
N ALA A 46 4.17 6.33 7.03
CA ALA A 46 3.11 5.52 6.43
C ALA A 46 1.73 6.18 6.57
N GLU A 47 1.44 6.76 7.74
CA GLU A 47 0.21 7.51 7.99
C GLU A 47 0.11 8.73 7.08
N SER A 48 1.20 9.50 6.92
CA SER A 48 1.27 10.64 6.01
C SER A 48 1.01 10.24 4.56
N LEU A 49 1.63 9.15 4.09
CA LEU A 49 1.41 8.60 2.75
C LEU A 49 -0.04 8.12 2.58
N ASN A 50 -0.60 7.45 3.58
CA ASN A 50 -1.99 7.00 3.57
C ASN A 50 -2.96 8.18 3.53
N ALA A 51 -2.70 9.26 4.26
CA ALA A 51 -3.51 10.47 4.19
C ALA A 51 -3.47 11.11 2.79
N MET A 52 -2.29 11.16 2.16
CA MET A 52 -2.14 11.63 0.78
C MET A 52 -2.89 10.72 -0.21
N LEU A 53 -2.80 9.40 -0.04
CA LEU A 53 -3.54 8.45 -0.88
C LEU A 53 -5.05 8.56 -0.66
N ALA A 54 -5.50 8.68 0.59
CA ALA A 54 -6.91 8.82 0.95
C ALA A 54 -7.52 10.08 0.32
N THR A 55 -6.81 11.21 0.41
CA THR A 55 -7.22 12.47 -0.24
C THR A 55 -7.21 12.39 -1.77
N SER A 56 -6.42 11.49 -2.36
CA SER A 56 -6.43 11.24 -3.81
C SER A 56 -7.58 10.34 -4.29
N THR A 57 -8.32 9.69 -3.38
CA THR A 57 -9.41 8.75 -3.72
C THR A 57 -10.50 9.37 -4.60
N PRO A 58 -11.00 10.60 -4.35
CA PRO A 58 -11.99 11.22 -5.22
C PRO A 58 -11.45 11.48 -6.64
N PHE A 59 -10.16 11.81 -6.74
CA PHE A 59 -9.50 12.01 -8.04
C PHE A 59 -9.39 10.69 -8.81
N ARG A 60 -9.03 9.60 -8.14
CA ARG A 60 -9.03 8.25 -8.74
C ARG A 60 -10.40 7.87 -9.29
N LYS A 61 -11.46 8.09 -8.50
CA LYS A 61 -12.85 7.83 -8.95
C LYS A 61 -13.24 8.64 -10.17
N LEU A 62 -12.90 9.93 -10.18
CA LEU A 62 -13.17 10.80 -11.34
C LEU A 62 -12.48 10.27 -12.60
N LEU A 63 -11.22 9.85 -12.49
CA LEU A 63 -10.48 9.26 -13.62
C LEU A 63 -11.12 7.96 -14.09
N GLU A 64 -11.51 7.07 -13.18
CA GLU A 64 -12.21 5.82 -13.51
C GLU A 64 -13.52 6.09 -14.26
N GLU A 65 -14.32 7.05 -13.82
CA GLU A 65 -15.55 7.45 -14.49
C GLU A 65 -15.30 8.02 -15.89
N THR A 66 -14.29 8.88 -16.05
CA THR A 66 -13.92 9.44 -17.36
C THR A 66 -13.46 8.34 -18.32
N LEU A 67 -12.63 7.40 -17.85
CA LEU A 67 -12.16 6.28 -18.65
C LEU A 67 -13.31 5.36 -19.04
N SER A 68 -14.20 5.03 -18.09
CA SER A 68 -15.39 4.22 -18.35
C SER A 68 -16.28 4.86 -19.41
N LYS A 69 -16.55 6.17 -19.32
CA LYS A 69 -17.30 6.90 -20.36
C LYS A 69 -16.61 6.86 -21.72
N SER A 70 -15.28 6.95 -21.77
CA SER A 70 -14.51 6.82 -23.00
C SER A 70 -14.60 5.41 -23.58
N MET A 71 -14.49 4.38 -22.75
CA MET A 71 -14.67 2.98 -23.17
C MET A 71 -16.07 2.71 -23.70
N GLN A 72 -17.10 3.24 -23.04
CA GLN A 72 -18.49 3.17 -23.52
C GLN A 72 -18.65 3.83 -24.89
N ALA A 73 -18.04 4.99 -25.12
CA ALA A 73 -18.04 5.65 -26.42
C ALA A 73 -17.38 4.80 -27.51
N LEU A 74 -16.35 4.03 -27.16
CA LEU A 74 -15.67 3.08 -28.03
C LEU A 74 -16.34 1.69 -28.07
N LYS A 75 -17.46 1.50 -27.37
CA LYS A 75 -18.16 0.21 -27.21
C LYS A 75 -17.26 -0.91 -26.67
N LEU A 76 -16.29 -0.56 -25.84
CA LEU A 76 -15.43 -1.51 -25.16
C LEU A 76 -16.04 -1.89 -23.81
N PRO A 77 -16.09 -3.19 -23.48
CA PRO A 77 -16.61 -3.64 -22.19
C PRO A 77 -15.68 -3.20 -21.05
N THR A 78 -16.29 -2.88 -19.91
CA THR A 78 -15.60 -2.50 -18.67
C THR A 78 -15.56 -3.67 -17.70
N THR A 79 -14.72 -3.58 -16.66
CA THR A 79 -14.68 -4.58 -15.60
C THR A 79 -16.03 -4.72 -14.88
N ASP A 80 -16.80 -3.63 -14.75
CA ASP A 80 -18.15 -3.65 -14.15
C ASP A 80 -19.12 -4.50 -14.99
N ASP A 81 -19.00 -4.45 -16.33
CA ASP A 81 -19.82 -5.26 -17.22
C ASP A 81 -19.56 -6.77 -17.03
N PHE A 82 -18.30 -7.16 -16.80
CA PHE A 82 -17.94 -8.55 -16.51
C PHE A 82 -18.47 -8.99 -15.14
N VAL A 83 -18.39 -8.14 -14.11
CA VAL A 83 -18.95 -8.43 -12.78
C VAL A 83 -20.45 -8.63 -12.85
N ARG A 84 -21.18 -7.71 -13.51
CA ARG A 84 -22.63 -7.83 -13.72
C ARG A 84 -23.00 -9.09 -14.49
N LEU A 85 -22.19 -9.48 -15.48
CA LEU A 85 -22.41 -10.70 -16.23
C LEU A 85 -22.24 -11.92 -15.32
N ALA A 86 -21.18 -11.97 -14.50
CA ALA A 86 -20.94 -13.04 -13.54
C ALA A 86 -22.10 -13.16 -12.52
N GLU A 87 -22.54 -12.04 -11.94
CA GLU A 87 -23.69 -12.02 -11.01
C GLU A 87 -24.97 -12.58 -11.65
N ARG A 88 -25.23 -12.22 -12.91
CA ARG A 88 -26.38 -12.73 -13.65
C ARG A 88 -26.26 -14.22 -13.93
N LEU A 89 -25.07 -14.71 -14.27
CA LEU A 89 -24.81 -16.13 -14.48
C LEU A 89 -25.03 -16.91 -13.19
N THR A 90 -24.52 -16.44 -12.05
CA THR A 90 -24.78 -17.05 -10.74
C THR A 90 -26.26 -17.05 -10.38
N ASN A 91 -27.02 -15.98 -10.69
CA ASN A 91 -28.46 -15.97 -10.45
C ASN A 91 -29.20 -17.02 -11.29
N ILE A 92 -28.78 -17.20 -12.55
CA ILE A 92 -29.34 -18.20 -13.45
C ILE A 92 -29.03 -19.61 -12.92
N GLU A 93 -27.80 -19.86 -12.50
CA GLU A 93 -27.38 -21.13 -11.88
C GLU A 93 -28.26 -21.49 -10.67
N MET A 94 -28.43 -20.58 -9.70
CA MET A 94 -29.29 -20.82 -8.55
C MET A 94 -30.74 -21.12 -8.93
N ARG A 95 -31.28 -20.43 -9.94
CA ARG A 95 -32.65 -20.69 -10.42
C ARG A 95 -32.77 -22.04 -11.13
N LEU A 96 -31.72 -22.46 -11.83
CA LEU A 96 -31.67 -23.77 -12.46
C LEU A 96 -31.63 -24.87 -11.40
N ASP A 97 -30.81 -24.72 -10.37
CA ASP A 97 -30.74 -25.66 -9.23
C ASP A 97 -32.09 -25.76 -8.50
N ASP A 98 -32.75 -24.63 -8.26
CA ASP A 98 -34.10 -24.61 -7.66
C ASP A 98 -35.15 -25.32 -8.53
N MET A 99 -35.01 -25.23 -9.85
CA MET A 99 -35.91 -25.91 -10.78
C MET A 99 -35.64 -27.42 -10.81
N ASP A 100 -34.38 -27.82 -10.77
CA ASP A 100 -33.96 -29.22 -10.71
C ASP A 100 -34.52 -29.89 -9.44
N ALA A 101 -34.34 -29.25 -8.28
CA ALA A 101 -34.89 -29.74 -7.02
C ALA A 101 -36.43 -29.87 -7.03
N LYS A 102 -37.15 -28.94 -7.67
CA LYS A 102 -38.61 -29.02 -7.82
C LYS A 102 -39.04 -30.12 -8.78
N LEU A 103 -38.26 -30.36 -9.84
CA LEU A 103 -38.53 -31.43 -10.79
C LEU A 103 -38.39 -32.80 -10.12
N ASP A 104 -37.32 -32.99 -9.34
CA ASP A 104 -37.10 -34.20 -8.54
C ASP A 104 -38.25 -34.46 -7.57
N GLN A 105 -38.71 -33.46 -6.82
CA GLN A 105 -39.88 -33.59 -5.93
C GLN A 105 -41.16 -33.99 -6.68
N CYS A 106 -41.39 -33.46 -7.88
CA CYS A 106 -42.55 -33.84 -8.72
C CYS A 106 -42.45 -35.27 -9.25
N LEU A 107 -41.24 -35.78 -9.50
CA LEU A 107 -41.00 -37.15 -9.93
C LEU A 107 -41.16 -38.13 -8.76
N GLU A 108 -40.64 -37.80 -7.58
CA GLU A 108 -40.77 -38.60 -6.37
C GLU A 108 -42.22 -38.71 -5.87
N SER A 109 -43.01 -37.65 -6.01
CA SER A 109 -44.43 -37.64 -5.59
C SER A 109 -45.39 -38.41 -6.53
N GLN A 110 -44.91 -38.87 -7.68
CA GLN A 110 -45.70 -39.69 -8.63
C GLN A 110 -45.48 -41.21 -8.49
N HIS A 111 -44.57 -41.64 -7.62
CA HIS A 111 -44.34 -43.03 -7.25
C HIS A 111 -44.86 -43.32 -5.83
#